data_AF-A0A644XRS2-F1
#
_entry.id   AF-A0A644XRS2-F1
#
_cell.length_a   1.000
_cell.length_b   1.000
_cell.length_c   1.000
_cell.angle_alpha   90.00
_cell.angle_beta   90.00
_cell.angle_gamma   90.00
#
_symmetry.space_group_name_H-M   'P 1'
#
loop_
_entity.id
_entity.type
_entity.pdbx_description
1 polymer ?
#
loop_
_entity_poly.entity_id
_entity_poly.type
_entity_poly.pdbx_seq_one_letter_code
_entity_poly.pdbx_strand_id
1 'polypeptide(L)'
;MTGDDFFNLEEENSDLISRCEEAYDGGTLDEMRFSEEEFEYLINHFVNEMDDDLVFILTRMGYEQHPYSTDLTIRYSDVLIVNGELERAEDILSNRIAADSSNSDIHFLMSRLYIKKEEFDNAHGYLENAMSLSGGEGILDMLLTAAQDFIDCSSYENSLKLLYRAQKESPDNPEIINDLAFCYERLGDFDKSLVYYQKYLDLDPFNDNVWFNVGTIYARELKVPLATEAFDYAIALNPQNSSVLFNKAILLLNSDMHEEGIATFKEFLLLEPGNVTALLAMGESYLTRDELSKALDIYTEVILHDPSNIDAHTGLSYVFMRTRDYYMARTSLRVVMGNVFADYSLISDSLKESFYATNDPEFLTYYIISLYYLKRFDIFYHYIEELVYYDKLWLEKLVEMVPSIKKDKLVTGHIKKKGKKYN
;
A
#
# COMPACT_ATOMS: atom_id res chain seq x y z
N MET A 1 -38.09 -37.40 3.37
CA MET A 1 -38.57 -36.01 3.47
C MET A 1 -39.58 -35.80 2.37
N THR A 2 -40.83 -35.58 2.76
CA THR A 2 -41.91 -35.18 1.85
C THR A 2 -41.77 -33.69 1.51
N GLY A 3 -42.34 -33.24 0.38
CA GLY A 3 -42.23 -31.83 -0.04
C GLY A 3 -42.69 -30.82 1.01
N ASP A 4 -43.62 -31.20 1.89
CA ASP A 4 -44.11 -30.36 2.99
C ASP A 4 -43.08 -30.17 4.13
N ASP A 5 -42.17 -31.12 4.35
CA ASP A 5 -41.13 -30.98 5.39
C ASP A 5 -40.05 -29.98 4.96
N PHE A 6 -39.80 -29.87 3.65
CA PHE A 6 -38.78 -29.00 3.09
C PHE A 6 -39.21 -27.53 3.10
N PHE A 7 -40.47 -27.25 2.74
CA PHE A 7 -41.03 -25.90 2.81
C PHE A 7 -41.12 -25.35 4.24
N ASN A 8 -41.42 -26.19 5.24
CA ASN A 8 -41.47 -25.75 6.63
C ASN A 8 -40.08 -25.41 7.19
N LEU A 9 -39.03 -26.15 6.80
CA LEU A 9 -37.66 -25.88 7.23
C LEU A 9 -37.12 -24.55 6.66
N GLU A 10 -37.45 -24.21 5.42
CA GLU A 10 -37.07 -22.92 4.82
C GLU A 10 -37.77 -21.74 5.51
N GLU A 11 -39.06 -21.87 5.86
CA GLU A 11 -39.79 -20.84 6.61
C GLU A 11 -39.27 -20.67 8.04
N GLU A 12 -38.98 -21.76 8.76
CA GLU A 12 -38.42 -21.73 10.12
C GLU A 12 -37.02 -21.08 10.14
N ASN A 13 -36.18 -21.42 9.15
CA ASN A 13 -34.85 -20.85 9.01
C ASN A 13 -34.88 -19.35 8.65
N SER A 14 -35.84 -18.92 7.83
CA SER A 14 -36.03 -17.50 7.51
C SER A 14 -36.53 -16.69 8.71
N ASP A 15 -37.41 -17.26 9.54
CA ASP A 15 -37.87 -16.62 10.79
C ASP A 15 -36.72 -16.46 11.79
N LEU A 16 -35.87 -17.48 11.92
CA LEU A 16 -34.72 -17.46 12.81
C LEU A 16 -33.72 -16.36 12.47
N ILE A 17 -33.39 -16.19 11.17
CA ILE A 17 -32.51 -15.12 10.69
C ILE A 17 -33.12 -13.75 10.99
N SER A 18 -34.38 -13.52 10.57
CA SER A 18 -35.06 -12.24 10.76
C SER A 18 -35.12 -11.85 12.24
N ARG A 19 -35.40 -12.81 13.13
CA ARG A 19 -35.42 -12.57 14.59
C ARG A 19 -34.04 -12.23 15.16
N CYS A 20 -32.99 -12.83 14.61
CA CYS A 20 -31.61 -12.52 15.00
C CYS A 20 -31.23 -11.10 14.59
N GLU A 21 -31.48 -10.73 13.33
CA GLU A 21 -31.21 -9.39 12.80
C GLU A 21 -31.99 -8.30 13.53
N GLU A 22 -33.31 -8.50 13.74
CA GLU A 22 -34.14 -7.54 14.48
C GLU A 22 -33.64 -7.33 15.92
N ALA A 23 -33.14 -8.38 16.57
CA ALA A 23 -32.59 -8.29 17.91
C ALA A 23 -31.20 -7.64 17.93
N TYR A 24 -30.40 -7.84 16.89
CA TYR A 24 -29.13 -7.16 16.72
C TYR A 24 -29.32 -5.66 16.54
N ASP A 25 -30.18 -5.26 15.58
CA ASP A 25 -30.54 -3.86 15.33
C ASP A 25 -31.22 -3.21 16.53
N GLY A 26 -32.03 -3.98 17.27
CA GLY A 26 -32.71 -3.55 18.48
C GLY A 26 -31.82 -3.47 19.72
N GLY A 27 -30.57 -3.97 19.66
CA GLY A 27 -29.65 -4.02 20.79
C GLY A 27 -30.06 -5.00 21.90
N THR A 28 -30.89 -5.99 21.59
CA THR A 28 -31.44 -6.98 22.52
C THR A 28 -30.92 -8.40 22.27
N LEU A 29 -29.99 -8.58 21.33
CA LEU A 29 -29.47 -9.89 20.94
C LEU A 29 -28.91 -10.71 22.11
N ASP A 30 -28.19 -10.10 23.05
CA ASP A 30 -27.62 -10.80 24.23
C ASP A 30 -28.69 -11.45 25.15
N GLU A 31 -29.94 -11.01 25.04
CA GLU A 31 -31.08 -11.57 25.78
C GLU A 31 -31.64 -12.84 25.13
N MET A 32 -31.34 -13.07 23.85
CA MET A 32 -31.80 -14.24 23.10
C MET A 32 -31.15 -15.54 23.60
N ARG A 33 -31.87 -16.64 23.41
CA ARG A 33 -31.40 -17.99 23.69
C ARG A 33 -31.59 -18.84 22.46
N PHE A 34 -30.50 -19.46 22.03
CA PHE A 34 -30.48 -20.35 20.87
C PHE A 34 -29.97 -21.72 21.33
N SER A 35 -30.49 -22.77 20.71
CA SER A 35 -29.93 -24.10 20.75
C SER A 35 -28.59 -24.15 20.02
N GLU A 36 -27.83 -25.23 20.20
CA GLU A 36 -26.56 -25.45 19.49
C GLU A 36 -26.76 -25.49 17.97
N GLU A 37 -27.83 -26.14 17.49
CA GLU A 37 -28.18 -26.23 16.07
C GLU A 37 -28.55 -24.84 15.48
N GLU A 38 -29.29 -24.02 16.24
CA GLU A 38 -29.63 -22.65 15.83
C GLU A 38 -28.38 -21.76 15.77
N PHE A 39 -27.45 -21.90 16.72
CA PHE A 39 -26.16 -21.19 16.66
C PHE A 39 -25.35 -21.62 15.45
N GLU A 40 -25.22 -22.92 15.19
CA GLU A 40 -24.49 -23.43 14.03
C GLU A 40 -25.08 -22.87 12.72
N TYR A 41 -26.41 -22.89 12.60
CA TYR A 41 -27.11 -22.35 11.43
C TYR A 41 -26.86 -20.84 11.27
N LEU A 42 -27.08 -20.05 12.33
CA LEU A 42 -26.91 -18.59 12.29
C LEU A 42 -25.45 -18.19 11.99
N ILE A 43 -24.47 -18.83 12.65
CA ILE A 43 -23.06 -18.55 12.41
C ILE A 43 -22.71 -18.85 10.95
N ASN A 44 -23.11 -20.01 10.42
CA ASN A 44 -22.82 -20.36 9.03
C ASN A 44 -23.51 -19.40 8.03
N HIS A 45 -24.73 -18.94 8.33
CA HIS A 45 -25.43 -17.96 7.51
C HIS A 45 -24.66 -16.64 7.45
N PHE A 46 -24.30 -16.06 8.58
CA PHE A 46 -23.63 -14.74 8.61
C PHE A 46 -22.15 -14.79 8.18
N VAL A 47 -21.48 -15.94 8.28
CA VAL A 47 -20.19 -16.15 7.60
C VAL A 47 -20.36 -16.02 6.08
N ASN A 48 -21.42 -16.57 5.50
CA ASN A 48 -21.67 -16.45 4.05
C ASN A 48 -22.06 -15.03 3.62
N GLU A 49 -22.77 -14.29 4.49
CA GLU A 49 -23.10 -12.87 4.26
C GLU A 49 -21.92 -11.91 4.57
N MET A 50 -20.80 -12.44 5.08
CA MET A 50 -19.61 -11.66 5.46
C MET A 50 -19.90 -10.61 6.55
N ASP A 51 -20.79 -10.92 7.50
CA ASP A 51 -21.09 -10.08 8.67
C ASP A 51 -20.22 -10.50 9.87
N ASP A 52 -18.97 -10.04 9.86
CA ASP A 52 -17.97 -10.40 10.87
C ASP A 52 -18.37 -9.98 12.31
N ASP A 53 -19.11 -8.87 12.44
CA ASP A 53 -19.56 -8.36 13.73
C ASP A 53 -20.59 -9.31 14.35
N LEU A 54 -21.57 -9.74 13.56
CA LEU A 54 -22.60 -10.64 14.04
C LEU A 54 -22.05 -12.05 14.27
N VAL A 55 -21.12 -12.52 13.42
CA VAL A 55 -20.39 -13.78 13.63
C VAL A 55 -19.63 -13.76 14.97
N PHE A 56 -18.94 -12.67 15.29
CA PHE A 56 -18.25 -12.53 16.57
C PHE A 56 -19.21 -12.62 17.77
N ILE A 57 -20.34 -11.93 17.71
CA ILE A 57 -21.31 -11.93 18.80
C ILE A 57 -21.95 -13.31 18.96
N LEU A 58 -22.36 -13.94 17.87
CA LEU A 58 -23.03 -15.24 17.89
C LEU A 58 -22.10 -16.35 18.37
N THR A 59 -20.84 -16.37 17.93
CA THR A 59 -19.85 -17.35 18.42
C THR A 59 -19.55 -17.16 19.91
N ARG A 60 -19.42 -15.91 20.39
CA ARG A 60 -19.30 -15.61 21.82
C ARG A 60 -20.51 -16.12 22.60
N MET A 61 -21.72 -15.76 22.15
CA MET A 61 -22.97 -16.18 22.79
C MET A 61 -23.11 -17.70 22.79
N GLY A 62 -22.75 -18.37 21.70
CA GLY A 62 -22.76 -19.83 21.59
C GLY A 62 -21.85 -20.47 22.63
N TYR A 63 -20.62 -19.98 22.75
CA TYR A 63 -19.68 -20.45 23.78
C TYR A 63 -20.19 -20.21 25.21
N GLU A 64 -20.79 -19.06 25.49
CA GLU A 64 -21.31 -18.71 26.82
C GLU A 64 -22.57 -19.51 27.21
N GLN A 65 -23.47 -19.75 26.25
CA GLN A 65 -24.71 -20.48 26.48
C GLN A 65 -24.49 -22.00 26.51
N HIS A 66 -23.51 -22.50 25.73
CA HIS A 66 -23.20 -23.92 25.60
C HIS A 66 -21.72 -24.22 25.90
N PRO A 67 -21.24 -24.00 27.14
CA PRO A 67 -19.83 -24.11 27.51
C PRO A 67 -19.28 -25.55 27.52
N TYR A 68 -20.06 -26.55 27.10
CA TYR A 68 -19.60 -27.92 26.91
C TYR A 68 -19.56 -28.34 25.44
N SER A 69 -20.09 -27.52 24.52
CA SER A 69 -19.98 -27.75 23.09
C SER A 69 -18.53 -27.51 22.66
N THR A 70 -17.93 -28.53 22.04
CA THR A 70 -16.59 -28.42 21.48
C THR A 70 -16.61 -27.61 20.20
N ASP A 71 -17.63 -27.80 19.35
CA ASP A 71 -17.79 -27.09 18.07
C ASP A 71 -17.91 -25.57 18.28
N LEU A 72 -18.83 -25.13 19.15
CA LEU A 72 -18.99 -23.70 19.46
C LEU A 72 -17.74 -23.11 20.13
N THR A 73 -16.99 -23.91 20.89
CA THR A 73 -15.70 -23.45 21.44
C THR A 73 -14.65 -23.26 20.35
N ILE A 74 -14.56 -24.19 19.39
CA ILE A 74 -13.64 -24.11 18.25
C ILE A 74 -13.98 -22.86 17.42
N ARG A 75 -15.24 -22.68 17.03
CA ARG A 75 -15.69 -21.51 16.25
C ARG A 75 -15.37 -20.20 16.94
N TYR A 76 -15.66 -20.10 18.25
CA TYR A 76 -15.36 -18.88 18.98
C TYR A 76 -13.85 -18.63 19.11
N SER A 77 -13.07 -19.67 19.37
CA SER A 77 -11.62 -19.56 19.48
C SER A 77 -10.97 -19.15 18.15
N ASP A 78 -11.47 -19.65 17.03
CA ASP A 78 -11.00 -19.25 15.70
C ASP A 78 -11.25 -17.75 15.45
N VAL A 79 -12.46 -17.27 15.72
CA VAL A 79 -12.78 -15.84 15.60
C VAL A 79 -11.91 -14.98 16.51
N LEU A 80 -11.62 -15.42 17.75
CA LEU A 80 -10.70 -14.71 18.64
C LEU A 80 -9.27 -14.62 18.06
N ILE A 81 -8.79 -15.68 17.40
CA ILE A 81 -7.48 -15.68 16.73
C ILE A 81 -7.47 -14.68 15.57
N VAL A 82 -8.51 -14.70 14.73
CA VAL A 82 -8.65 -13.76 13.59
C VAL A 82 -8.71 -12.31 14.07
N ASN A 83 -9.45 -12.04 15.15
CA ASN A 83 -9.57 -10.70 15.74
C ASN A 83 -8.34 -10.26 16.57
N GLY A 84 -7.35 -11.14 16.74
CA GLY A 84 -6.13 -10.83 17.50
C GLY A 84 -6.30 -10.86 19.03
N GLU A 85 -7.40 -11.41 19.56
CA GLU A 85 -7.60 -11.67 20.99
C GLU A 85 -6.87 -12.96 21.43
N LEU A 86 -5.55 -12.99 21.21
CA LEU A 86 -4.73 -14.21 21.28
C LEU A 86 -4.67 -14.82 22.68
N GLU A 87 -4.56 -14.01 23.74
CA GLU A 87 -4.49 -14.50 25.12
C GLU A 87 -5.79 -15.18 25.54
N ARG A 88 -6.93 -14.63 25.12
CA ARG A 88 -8.25 -15.20 25.42
C ARG A 88 -8.45 -16.52 24.69
N ALA A 89 -8.05 -16.59 23.43
CA ALA A 89 -8.06 -17.83 22.66
C ALA A 89 -7.16 -18.90 23.32
N GLU A 90 -5.96 -18.52 23.75
CA GLU A 90 -5.00 -19.41 24.42
C GLU A 90 -5.59 -20.01 25.70
N ASP A 91 -6.21 -19.18 26.55
CA ASP A 91 -6.85 -19.63 27.79
C ASP A 91 -7.97 -20.63 27.51
N ILE A 92 -8.84 -20.35 26.53
CA ILE A 92 -9.96 -21.22 26.16
C ILE A 92 -9.44 -22.56 25.62
N LEU A 93 -8.53 -22.52 24.64
CA LEU A 93 -8.00 -23.71 23.97
C LEU A 93 -7.16 -24.56 24.93
N SER A 94 -6.33 -23.96 25.78
CA SER A 94 -5.50 -24.69 26.76
C SER A 94 -6.36 -25.47 27.76
N ASN A 95 -7.46 -24.87 28.23
CA ASN A 95 -8.41 -25.55 29.10
C ASN A 95 -9.10 -26.73 28.39
N ARG A 96 -9.38 -26.62 27.08
CA ARG A 96 -9.98 -27.69 26.31
C ARG A 96 -9.02 -28.83 26.02
N ILE A 97 -7.78 -28.54 25.61
CA ILE A 97 -6.74 -29.57 25.39
C ILE A 97 -6.48 -30.38 26.65
N ALA A 98 -6.50 -29.73 27.82
CA ALA A 98 -6.35 -30.42 29.10
C ALA A 98 -7.49 -31.41 29.41
N ALA A 99 -8.70 -31.15 28.89
CA ALA A 99 -9.87 -32.02 29.06
C ALA A 99 -9.93 -33.14 28.00
N ASP A 100 -9.65 -32.80 26.74
CA ASP A 100 -9.57 -33.73 25.62
C ASP A 100 -8.36 -33.41 24.73
N SER A 101 -7.30 -34.19 24.91
CA SER A 101 -6.06 -34.04 24.14
C SER A 101 -6.11 -34.65 22.74
N SER A 102 -7.20 -35.33 22.37
CA SER A 102 -7.31 -36.11 21.13
C SER A 102 -7.96 -35.37 19.96
N ASN A 103 -8.56 -34.21 20.21
CA ASN A 103 -9.24 -33.43 19.18
C ASN A 103 -8.23 -32.70 18.28
N SER A 104 -8.17 -33.07 16.99
CA SER A 104 -7.25 -32.49 16.00
C SER A 104 -7.46 -31.00 15.77
N ASP A 105 -8.71 -30.53 15.78
CA ASP A 105 -9.07 -29.15 15.43
C ASP A 105 -8.60 -28.18 16.51
N ILE A 106 -8.64 -28.59 17.77
CA ILE A 106 -8.12 -27.79 18.88
C ILE A 106 -6.59 -27.66 18.78
N HIS A 107 -5.88 -28.73 18.43
CA HIS A 107 -4.44 -28.64 18.15
C HIS A 107 -4.17 -27.75 16.93
N PHE A 108 -5.01 -27.83 15.89
CA PHE A 108 -4.87 -26.99 14.72
C PHE A 108 -5.06 -25.50 15.05
N LEU A 109 -6.08 -25.14 15.84
CA LEU A 109 -6.29 -23.77 16.32
C LEU A 109 -5.14 -23.29 17.22
N MET A 110 -4.58 -24.15 18.08
CA MET A 110 -3.37 -23.80 18.84
C MET A 110 -2.19 -23.50 17.92
N SER A 111 -2.01 -24.27 16.84
CA SER A 111 -1.00 -23.95 15.84
C SER A 111 -1.21 -22.56 15.27
N ARG A 112 -2.41 -22.26 14.77
CA ARG A 112 -2.76 -20.96 14.18
C ARG A 112 -2.56 -19.80 15.17
N LEU A 113 -2.98 -19.98 16.42
CA LEU A 113 -2.73 -19.06 17.52
C LEU A 113 -1.23 -18.77 17.68
N TYR A 114 -0.39 -19.80 17.78
CA TYR A 114 1.06 -19.62 17.95
C TYR A 114 1.75 -19.04 16.70
N ILE A 115 1.18 -19.23 15.49
CA ILE A 115 1.64 -18.51 14.29
C ILE A 115 1.41 -17.01 14.47
N LYS A 116 0.19 -16.60 14.87
CA LYS A 116 -0.14 -15.18 15.11
C LYS A 116 0.67 -14.57 16.27
N LYS A 117 1.09 -15.38 17.26
CA LYS A 117 2.03 -14.97 18.33
C LYS A 117 3.51 -14.95 17.89
N GLU A 118 3.82 -15.35 16.66
CA GLU A 118 5.18 -15.52 16.13
C GLU A 118 6.04 -16.57 16.86
N GLU A 119 5.42 -17.47 17.62
CA GLU A 119 6.07 -18.56 18.34
C GLU A 119 6.12 -19.82 17.49
N PHE A 120 6.90 -19.77 16.42
CA PHE A 120 6.83 -20.78 15.36
C PHE A 120 7.16 -22.20 15.81
N ASP A 121 8.07 -22.42 16.75
CA ASP A 121 8.39 -23.77 17.24
C ASP A 121 7.18 -24.45 17.90
N ASN A 122 6.42 -23.68 18.69
CA ASN A 122 5.17 -24.16 19.29
C ASN A 122 4.13 -24.45 18.20
N ALA A 123 3.97 -23.53 17.24
CA ALA A 123 3.04 -23.71 16.13
C ALA A 123 3.29 -25.02 15.36
N HIS A 124 4.54 -25.29 14.97
CA HIS A 124 4.89 -26.53 14.26
C HIS A 124 4.56 -27.78 15.10
N GLY A 125 4.82 -27.75 16.41
CA GLY A 125 4.50 -28.86 17.30
C GLY A 125 3.00 -29.18 17.34
N TYR A 126 2.17 -28.14 17.48
CA TYR A 126 0.71 -28.29 17.48
C TYR A 126 0.17 -28.71 16.11
N LEU A 127 0.74 -28.22 15.01
CA LEU A 127 0.34 -28.61 13.66
C LEU A 127 0.62 -30.10 13.39
N GLU A 128 1.79 -30.60 13.78
CA GLU A 128 2.12 -32.03 13.63
C GLU A 128 1.18 -32.92 14.47
N ASN A 129 0.82 -32.48 15.68
CA ASN A 129 -0.15 -33.19 16.50
C ASN A 129 -1.53 -33.22 15.83
N ALA A 130 -1.98 -32.08 15.30
CA ALA A 130 -3.26 -31.99 14.59
C ALA A 130 -3.33 -32.97 13.41
N MET A 131 -2.30 -32.97 12.55
CA MET A 131 -2.22 -33.89 11.40
C MET A 131 -2.11 -35.36 11.81
N SER A 132 -1.43 -35.67 12.93
CA SER A 132 -1.35 -37.04 13.42
C SER A 132 -2.69 -37.54 14.00
N LEU A 133 -3.47 -36.65 14.59
CA LEU A 133 -4.75 -36.98 15.24
C LEU A 133 -5.91 -37.04 14.22
N SER A 134 -5.83 -36.29 13.11
CA SER A 134 -6.87 -36.29 12.07
C SER A 134 -6.96 -37.59 11.26
N GLY A 135 -6.04 -38.53 11.48
CA GLY A 135 -6.07 -39.84 10.80
C GLY A 135 -5.82 -39.77 9.28
N GLY A 136 -5.33 -38.65 8.77
CA GLY A 136 -5.11 -38.44 7.33
C GLY A 136 -6.17 -37.58 6.64
N GLU A 137 -7.28 -37.28 7.32
CA GLU A 137 -8.34 -36.43 6.79
C GLU A 137 -7.99 -34.94 6.95
N GLY A 138 -8.35 -34.11 5.95
CA GLY A 138 -8.18 -32.66 6.01
C GLY A 138 -6.73 -32.14 6.05
N ILE A 139 -5.71 -32.98 5.87
CA ILE A 139 -4.30 -32.57 5.97
C ILE A 139 -3.96 -31.47 4.96
N LEU A 140 -4.45 -31.58 3.72
CA LEU A 140 -4.19 -30.57 2.69
C LEU A 140 -4.73 -29.20 3.14
N ASP A 141 -5.98 -29.15 3.61
CA ASP A 141 -6.62 -27.91 4.06
C ASP A 141 -5.88 -27.31 5.26
N MET A 142 -5.49 -28.13 6.25
CA MET A 142 -4.67 -27.67 7.38
C MET A 142 -3.33 -27.07 6.93
N LEU A 143 -2.66 -27.69 5.96
CA LEU A 143 -1.39 -27.19 5.42
C LEU A 143 -1.57 -25.86 4.70
N LEU A 144 -2.62 -25.72 3.88
CA LEU A 144 -2.91 -24.49 3.13
C LEU A 144 -3.29 -23.35 4.07
N THR A 145 -4.21 -23.57 4.99
CA THR A 145 -4.62 -22.56 5.97
C THR A 145 -3.45 -22.12 6.85
N ALA A 146 -2.62 -23.04 7.35
CA ALA A 146 -1.44 -22.68 8.13
C ALA A 146 -0.36 -21.97 7.26
N ALA A 147 -0.21 -22.35 6.00
CA ALA A 147 0.69 -21.67 5.06
C ALA A 147 0.24 -20.22 4.82
N GLN A 148 -1.06 -19.98 4.70
CA GLN A 148 -1.65 -18.66 4.59
C GLN A 148 -1.45 -17.85 5.88
N ASP A 149 -1.67 -18.44 7.05
CA ASP A 149 -1.40 -17.75 8.33
C ASP A 149 0.08 -17.33 8.45
N PHE A 150 1.02 -18.17 7.99
CA PHE A 150 2.43 -17.80 7.91
C PHE A 150 2.69 -16.67 6.90
N ILE A 151 1.99 -16.63 5.77
CA ILE A 151 2.07 -15.54 4.78
C ILE A 151 1.60 -14.23 5.40
N ASP A 152 0.48 -14.23 6.13
CA ASP A 152 -0.05 -13.05 6.80
C ASP A 152 0.94 -12.48 7.83
N CYS A 153 1.62 -13.37 8.56
CA CYS A 153 2.70 -13.02 9.49
C CYS A 153 4.04 -12.72 8.80
N SER A 154 4.08 -12.63 7.45
CA SER A 154 5.30 -12.40 6.66
C SER A 154 6.41 -13.44 6.87
N SER A 155 6.07 -14.64 7.36
CA SER A 155 6.98 -15.77 7.61
C SER A 155 7.04 -16.69 6.40
N TYR A 156 7.54 -16.17 5.28
CA TYR A 156 7.51 -16.85 3.99
C TYR A 156 8.31 -18.16 3.97
N GLU A 157 9.40 -18.28 4.72
CA GLU A 157 10.17 -19.53 4.78
C GLU A 157 9.41 -20.67 5.47
N ASN A 158 8.59 -20.37 6.48
CA ASN A 158 7.76 -21.38 7.13
C ASN A 158 6.57 -21.76 6.24
N SER A 159 5.95 -20.77 5.58
CA SER A 159 4.91 -21.02 4.57
C SER A 159 5.43 -21.95 3.45
N LEU A 160 6.61 -21.67 2.88
CA LEU A 160 7.22 -22.52 1.85
C LEU A 160 7.36 -23.98 2.28
N LYS A 161 7.74 -24.26 3.54
CA LYS A 161 7.85 -25.65 4.04
C LYS A 161 6.51 -26.38 3.99
N LEU A 162 5.43 -25.70 4.37
CA LEU A 162 4.08 -26.28 4.34
C LEU A 162 3.56 -26.43 2.91
N LEU A 163 3.75 -25.40 2.06
CA LEU A 163 3.38 -25.44 0.65
C LEU A 163 4.11 -26.56 -0.12
N TYR A 164 5.38 -26.86 0.22
CA TYR A 164 6.09 -28.00 -0.36
C TYR A 164 5.53 -29.37 0.05
N ARG A 165 4.90 -29.46 1.22
CA ARG A 165 4.17 -30.67 1.62
C ARG A 165 2.84 -30.75 0.89
N ALA A 166 2.08 -29.66 0.86
CA ALA A 166 0.82 -29.56 0.14
C ALA A 166 1.00 -29.89 -1.35
N GLN A 167 2.07 -29.38 -1.98
CA GLN A 167 2.39 -29.66 -3.38
C GLN A 167 2.63 -31.15 -3.66
N LYS A 168 3.15 -31.93 -2.71
CA LYS A 168 3.33 -33.37 -2.92
C LYS A 168 2.00 -34.12 -3.00
N GLU A 169 1.00 -33.66 -2.25
CA GLU A 169 -0.34 -34.21 -2.26
C GLU A 169 -1.14 -33.74 -3.49
N SER A 170 -0.94 -32.48 -3.91
CA SER A 170 -1.64 -31.89 -5.06
C SER A 170 -0.70 -31.03 -5.92
N PRO A 171 0.08 -31.64 -6.83
CA PRO A 171 1.14 -30.96 -7.58
C PRO A 171 0.69 -29.82 -8.48
N ASP A 172 -0.52 -29.96 -9.03
CA ASP A 172 -1.12 -29.04 -10.01
C ASP A 172 -2.22 -28.16 -9.41
N ASN A 173 -2.29 -28.04 -8.08
CA ASN A 173 -3.23 -27.11 -7.44
C ASN A 173 -2.78 -25.66 -7.70
N PRO A 174 -3.61 -24.83 -8.38
CA PRO A 174 -3.25 -23.46 -8.70
C PRO A 174 -2.97 -22.58 -7.48
N GLU A 175 -3.69 -22.77 -6.36
CA GLU A 175 -3.50 -22.02 -5.12
C GLU A 175 -2.08 -22.24 -4.57
N ILE A 176 -1.65 -23.51 -4.47
CA ILE A 176 -0.30 -23.87 -4.01
C ILE A 176 0.77 -23.26 -4.91
N ILE A 177 0.58 -23.34 -6.23
CA ILE A 177 1.54 -22.82 -7.20
C ILE A 177 1.65 -21.30 -7.07
N ASN A 178 0.52 -20.61 -6.92
CA ASN A 178 0.47 -19.17 -6.71
C ASN A 178 1.17 -18.77 -5.40
N ASP A 179 0.88 -19.44 -4.30
CA ASP A 179 1.45 -19.10 -2.99
C ASP A 179 2.95 -19.39 -2.92
N LEU A 180 3.41 -20.44 -3.59
CA LEU A 180 4.84 -20.71 -3.76
C LEU A 180 5.52 -19.58 -4.56
N ALA A 181 4.90 -19.14 -5.66
CA ALA A 181 5.41 -18.03 -6.46
C ALA A 181 5.48 -16.73 -5.66
N PHE A 182 4.41 -16.42 -4.91
CA PHE A 182 4.30 -15.25 -4.05
C PHE A 182 5.35 -15.28 -2.94
N CYS A 183 5.49 -16.39 -2.21
CA CYS A 183 6.51 -16.50 -1.16
C CYS A 183 7.92 -16.28 -1.71
N TYR A 184 8.25 -16.85 -2.88
CA TYR A 184 9.55 -16.62 -3.51
C TYR A 184 9.75 -15.17 -3.94
N GLU A 185 8.71 -14.51 -4.45
CA GLU A 185 8.76 -13.09 -4.79
C GLU A 185 9.08 -12.25 -3.54
N ARG A 186 8.39 -12.51 -2.43
CA ARG A 186 8.57 -11.78 -1.16
C ARG A 186 9.95 -11.99 -0.54
N LEU A 187 10.56 -13.15 -0.78
CA LEU A 187 11.94 -13.46 -0.40
C LEU A 187 12.98 -12.92 -1.38
N GLY A 188 12.56 -12.34 -2.51
CA GLY A 188 13.45 -11.80 -3.54
C GLY A 188 14.11 -12.87 -4.44
N ASP A 189 13.69 -14.14 -4.34
CA ASP A 189 14.13 -15.21 -5.25
C ASP A 189 13.26 -15.19 -6.51
N PHE A 190 13.45 -14.15 -7.32
CA PHE A 190 12.66 -13.88 -8.52
C PHE A 190 12.76 -15.00 -9.56
N ASP A 191 13.91 -15.66 -9.68
CA ASP A 191 14.08 -16.78 -10.60
C ASP A 191 13.14 -17.95 -10.26
N LYS A 192 13.04 -18.33 -8.98
CA LYS A 192 12.09 -19.37 -8.57
C LYS A 192 10.65 -18.91 -8.66
N SER A 193 10.37 -17.65 -8.29
CA SER A 193 9.02 -17.09 -8.40
C SER A 193 8.51 -17.17 -9.84
N LEU A 194 9.31 -16.76 -10.82
CA LEU A 194 8.97 -16.85 -12.25
C LEU A 194 8.77 -18.29 -12.72
N VAL A 195 9.52 -19.27 -12.20
CA VAL A 195 9.29 -20.69 -12.51
C VAL A 195 7.91 -21.14 -12.05
N TYR A 196 7.46 -20.72 -10.87
CA TYR A 196 6.12 -21.07 -10.36
C TYR A 196 5.01 -20.29 -11.07
N TYR A 197 5.19 -19.00 -11.35
CA TYR A 197 4.23 -18.26 -12.17
C TYR A 197 4.11 -18.83 -13.59
N GLN A 198 5.21 -19.29 -14.20
CA GLN A 198 5.13 -19.98 -15.49
C GLN A 198 4.33 -21.28 -15.38
N LYS A 199 4.53 -22.08 -14.32
CA LYS A 199 3.70 -23.28 -14.08
C LYS A 199 2.23 -22.92 -13.92
N TYR A 200 1.91 -21.81 -13.25
CA TYR A 200 0.54 -21.35 -13.13
C TYR A 200 -0.03 -21.00 -14.52
N LEU A 201 0.71 -20.24 -15.33
CA LEU A 201 0.31 -19.85 -16.68
C LEU A 201 0.19 -21.04 -17.64
N ASP A 202 0.93 -22.14 -17.41
CA ASP A 202 0.76 -23.38 -18.17
C ASP A 202 -0.60 -24.06 -17.86
N LEU A 203 -1.16 -23.83 -16.66
CA LEU A 203 -2.48 -24.31 -16.25
C LEU A 203 -3.60 -23.35 -16.66
N ASP A 204 -3.41 -22.05 -16.43
CA ASP A 204 -4.33 -20.98 -16.80
C ASP A 204 -3.59 -19.82 -17.49
N PRO A 205 -3.46 -19.87 -18.83
CA PRO A 205 -2.76 -18.83 -19.60
C PRO A 205 -3.45 -17.46 -19.61
N PHE A 206 -4.71 -17.40 -19.20
CA PHE A 206 -5.57 -16.21 -19.32
C PHE A 206 -5.74 -15.45 -17.99
N ASN A 207 -4.93 -15.77 -16.99
CA ASN A 207 -4.94 -15.09 -15.71
C ASN A 207 -4.15 -13.76 -15.78
N ASP A 208 -4.86 -12.63 -15.80
CA ASP A 208 -4.29 -11.29 -15.88
C ASP A 208 -3.43 -10.93 -14.66
N ASN A 209 -3.84 -11.37 -13.46
CA ASN A 209 -3.10 -11.09 -12.22
C ASN A 209 -1.72 -11.75 -12.22
N VAL A 210 -1.60 -12.98 -12.73
CA VAL A 210 -0.30 -13.66 -12.82
C VAL A 210 0.60 -12.99 -13.85
N TRP A 211 0.07 -12.58 -15.01
CA TRP A 211 0.84 -11.79 -15.98
C TRP A 211 1.31 -10.45 -15.39
N PHE A 212 0.46 -9.78 -14.60
CA PHE A 212 0.84 -8.56 -13.89
C PHE A 212 1.97 -8.80 -12.87
N ASN A 213 1.93 -9.89 -12.11
CA ASN A 213 2.98 -10.25 -11.16
C ASN A 213 4.31 -10.57 -11.88
N VAL A 214 4.27 -11.32 -12.98
CA VAL A 214 5.43 -11.58 -13.84
C VAL A 214 6.04 -10.27 -14.37
N GLY A 215 5.20 -9.36 -14.87
CA GLY A 215 5.65 -8.03 -15.34
C GLY A 215 6.30 -7.21 -14.23
N THR A 216 5.73 -7.24 -13.02
CA THR A 216 6.27 -6.56 -11.84
C THR A 216 7.64 -7.11 -11.44
N ILE A 217 7.84 -8.43 -11.49
CA ILE A 217 9.14 -9.04 -11.23
C ILE A 217 10.17 -8.59 -12.26
N TYR A 218 9.86 -8.67 -13.55
CA TYR A 218 10.78 -8.22 -14.59
C TYR A 218 11.08 -6.71 -14.52
N ALA A 219 10.12 -5.89 -14.09
CA ALA A 219 10.33 -4.47 -13.85
C ALA A 219 11.33 -4.23 -12.70
N ARG A 220 11.23 -4.99 -11.60
CA ARG A 220 12.19 -4.93 -10.48
C ARG A 220 13.60 -5.39 -10.88
N GLU A 221 13.70 -6.33 -11.81
CA GLU A 221 14.97 -6.77 -12.39
C GLU A 221 15.50 -5.87 -13.53
N LEU A 222 14.80 -4.76 -13.84
CA LEU A 222 15.12 -3.84 -14.94
C LEU A 222 15.15 -4.52 -16.33
N LYS A 223 14.41 -5.63 -16.49
CA LYS A 223 14.26 -6.35 -17.77
C LYS A 223 13.08 -5.74 -18.54
N VAL A 224 13.25 -4.48 -18.97
CA VAL A 224 12.19 -3.64 -19.57
C VAL A 224 11.38 -4.37 -20.67
N PRO A 225 11.98 -5.02 -21.68
CA PRO A 225 11.19 -5.64 -22.76
C PRO A 225 10.28 -6.77 -22.27
N LEU A 226 10.77 -7.60 -21.34
CA LEU A 226 9.99 -8.73 -20.80
C LEU A 226 8.88 -8.23 -19.86
N ALA A 227 9.15 -7.18 -19.09
CA ALA A 227 8.16 -6.56 -18.23
C ALA A 227 7.03 -5.93 -19.05
N THR A 228 7.37 -5.18 -20.11
CA THR A 228 6.38 -4.60 -21.02
C THR A 228 5.54 -5.67 -21.71
N GLU A 229 6.15 -6.76 -22.20
CA GLU A 229 5.41 -7.88 -22.81
C GLU A 229 4.42 -8.52 -21.81
N ALA A 230 4.84 -8.79 -20.58
CA ALA A 230 3.96 -9.35 -19.56
C ALA A 230 2.82 -8.40 -19.18
N PHE A 231 3.10 -7.09 -19.06
CA PHE A 231 2.06 -6.08 -18.85
C PHE A 231 1.09 -5.99 -20.03
N ASP A 232 1.56 -6.13 -21.27
CA ASP A 232 0.71 -6.14 -22.46
C ASP A 232 -0.27 -7.34 -22.46
N TYR A 233 0.19 -8.53 -22.05
CA TYR A 233 -0.70 -9.66 -21.83
C TYR A 233 -1.74 -9.37 -20.75
N ALA A 234 -1.34 -8.84 -19.60
CA ALA A 234 -2.28 -8.50 -18.52
C ALA A 234 -3.32 -7.46 -18.96
N ILE A 235 -2.91 -6.41 -19.69
CA ILE A 235 -3.82 -5.38 -20.23
C ILE A 235 -4.78 -5.98 -21.27
N ALA A 236 -4.30 -6.87 -22.13
CA ALA A 236 -5.13 -7.52 -23.16
C ALA A 236 -6.21 -8.43 -22.53
N LEU A 237 -5.88 -9.09 -21.42
CA LEU A 237 -6.79 -9.97 -20.68
C LEU A 237 -7.79 -9.16 -19.83
N ASN A 238 -7.33 -8.10 -19.19
CA ASN A 238 -8.16 -7.23 -18.36
C ASN A 238 -7.86 -5.74 -18.62
N PRO A 239 -8.51 -5.12 -19.63
CA PRO A 239 -8.29 -3.71 -19.96
C PRO A 239 -8.76 -2.71 -18.90
N GLN A 240 -9.50 -3.16 -17.89
CA GLN A 240 -10.01 -2.29 -16.81
C GLN A 240 -9.07 -2.22 -15.62
N ASN A 241 -7.99 -3.03 -15.60
CA ASN A 241 -7.01 -2.99 -14.54
C ASN A 241 -6.03 -1.82 -14.74
N SER A 242 -6.42 -0.65 -14.22
CA SER A 242 -5.63 0.59 -14.29
C SER A 242 -4.24 0.45 -13.65
N SER A 243 -4.09 -0.42 -12.64
CA SER A 243 -2.81 -0.67 -11.96
C SER A 243 -1.73 -1.17 -12.93
N VAL A 244 -2.09 -1.98 -13.92
CA VAL A 244 -1.13 -2.50 -14.91
C VAL A 244 -0.62 -1.37 -15.81
N LEU A 245 -1.52 -0.51 -16.30
CA LEU A 245 -1.17 0.66 -17.12
C LEU A 245 -0.26 1.61 -16.34
N PHE A 246 -0.57 1.88 -15.07
CA PHE A 246 0.25 2.74 -14.23
C PHE A 246 1.68 2.18 -14.07
N ASN A 247 1.81 0.90 -13.72
CA ASN A 247 3.13 0.27 -13.54
C ASN A 247 3.93 0.21 -14.85
N LYS A 248 3.28 -0.11 -15.97
CA LYS A 248 3.91 -0.09 -17.30
C LYS A 248 4.41 1.32 -17.65
N ALA A 249 3.59 2.35 -17.43
CA ALA A 249 3.97 3.73 -17.72
C ALA A 249 5.18 4.17 -16.89
N ILE A 250 5.19 3.90 -15.57
CA ILE A 250 6.33 4.19 -14.69
C ILE A 250 7.60 3.48 -15.16
N LEU A 251 7.51 2.19 -15.49
CA LEU A 251 8.64 1.42 -16.02
C LEU A 251 9.23 2.09 -17.28
N LEU A 252 8.37 2.47 -18.23
CA LEU A 252 8.77 3.10 -19.48
C LEU A 252 9.43 4.46 -19.23
N LEU A 253 8.86 5.31 -18.38
CA LEU A 253 9.46 6.60 -18.03
C LEU A 253 10.83 6.45 -17.34
N ASN A 254 10.95 5.52 -16.40
CA ASN A 254 12.21 5.23 -15.71
C ASN A 254 13.28 4.61 -16.64
N SER A 255 12.87 4.13 -17.81
CA SER A 255 13.74 3.55 -18.84
C SER A 255 14.02 4.53 -19.99
N ASP A 256 13.79 5.84 -19.78
CA ASP A 256 13.91 6.93 -20.76
C ASP A 256 12.99 6.78 -22.00
N MET A 257 12.02 5.87 -21.96
CA MET A 257 11.01 5.64 -23.02
C MET A 257 9.82 6.59 -22.83
N HIS A 258 10.12 7.88 -22.80
CA HIS A 258 9.17 8.94 -22.41
C HIS A 258 7.89 8.99 -23.26
N GLU A 259 7.98 8.82 -24.58
CA GLU A 259 6.80 8.91 -25.46
C GLU A 259 5.81 7.77 -25.21
N GLU A 260 6.32 6.55 -25.05
CA GLU A 260 5.52 5.35 -24.78
C GLU A 260 4.94 5.38 -23.36
N GLY A 261 5.73 5.82 -22.38
CA GLY A 261 5.25 5.99 -21.00
C GLY A 261 4.15 7.03 -20.88
N ILE A 262 4.30 8.19 -21.53
CA ILE A 262 3.26 9.22 -21.60
C ILE A 262 2.01 8.70 -22.32
N ALA A 263 2.16 7.96 -23.41
CA ALA A 263 1.02 7.37 -24.12
C ALA A 263 0.26 6.38 -23.23
N THR A 264 0.99 5.53 -22.50
CA THR A 264 0.42 4.58 -21.54
C THR A 264 -0.29 5.30 -20.40
N PHE A 265 0.26 6.40 -19.88
CA PHE A 265 -0.43 7.20 -18.87
C PHE A 265 -1.69 7.88 -19.37
N LYS A 266 -1.74 8.28 -20.65
CA LYS A 266 -2.98 8.80 -21.23
C LYS A 266 -4.08 7.74 -21.26
N GLU A 267 -3.74 6.48 -21.53
CA GLU A 267 -4.69 5.37 -21.43
C GLU A 267 -5.13 5.14 -19.98
N PHE A 268 -4.19 5.15 -19.03
CA PHE A 268 -4.50 5.07 -17.59
C PHE A 268 -5.47 6.16 -17.12
N LEU A 269 -5.25 7.42 -17.54
CA LEU A 269 -6.10 8.56 -17.18
C LEU A 269 -7.51 8.50 -17.78
N LEU A 270 -7.78 7.63 -18.77
CA LEU A 270 -9.15 7.35 -19.22
C LEU A 270 -9.93 6.54 -18.18
N LEU A 271 -9.24 5.69 -17.40
CA LEU A 271 -9.81 4.88 -16.32
C LEU A 271 -9.81 5.64 -14.99
N GLU A 272 -8.76 6.40 -14.72
CA GLU A 272 -8.61 7.22 -13.51
C GLU A 272 -8.41 8.71 -13.83
N PRO A 273 -9.48 9.43 -14.22
CA PRO A 273 -9.37 10.85 -14.53
C PRO A 273 -8.89 11.67 -13.33
N GLY A 274 -7.91 12.55 -13.57
CA GLY A 274 -7.40 13.47 -12.55
C GLY A 274 -6.42 12.84 -11.55
N ASN A 275 -5.88 11.65 -11.82
CA ASN A 275 -4.82 11.07 -11.00
C ASN A 275 -3.56 11.96 -11.03
N VAL A 276 -3.34 12.68 -9.92
CA VAL A 276 -2.27 13.68 -9.79
C VAL A 276 -0.89 13.07 -9.97
N THR A 277 -0.65 11.85 -9.49
CA THR A 277 0.66 11.20 -9.60
C THR A 277 1.03 10.92 -11.06
N ALA A 278 0.09 10.39 -11.86
CA ALA A 278 0.32 10.16 -13.29
C ALA A 278 0.55 11.48 -14.06
N LEU A 279 -0.26 12.50 -13.76
CA LEU A 279 -0.10 13.83 -14.37
C LEU A 279 1.26 14.46 -14.03
N LEU A 280 1.70 14.39 -12.77
CA LEU A 280 3.02 14.91 -12.37
C LEU A 280 4.16 14.19 -13.10
N ALA A 281 4.10 12.86 -13.21
CA ALA A 281 5.10 12.08 -13.93
C ALA A 281 5.14 12.44 -15.43
N MET A 282 3.98 12.67 -16.06
CA MET A 282 3.92 13.18 -17.44
C MET A 282 4.50 14.59 -17.57
N GLY A 283 4.20 15.49 -16.62
CA GLY A 283 4.72 16.86 -16.59
C GLY A 283 6.24 16.90 -16.48
N GLU A 284 6.80 16.10 -15.57
CA GLU A 284 8.25 15.93 -15.40
C GLU A 284 8.89 15.37 -16.67
N SER A 285 8.27 14.34 -17.26
CA SER A 285 8.74 13.75 -18.52
C SER A 285 8.77 14.77 -19.67
N TYR A 286 7.80 15.68 -19.76
CA TYR A 286 7.84 16.77 -20.75
C TYR A 286 8.91 17.82 -20.43
N LEU A 287 9.15 18.14 -19.15
CA LEU A 287 10.22 19.06 -18.75
C LEU A 287 11.60 18.54 -19.11
N THR A 288 11.88 17.26 -18.84
CA THR A 288 13.17 16.62 -19.17
C THR A 288 13.46 16.66 -20.68
N ARG A 289 12.40 16.71 -21.51
CA ARG A 289 12.47 16.84 -22.97
C ARG A 289 12.42 18.28 -23.49
N ASP A 290 12.44 19.27 -22.61
CA ASP A 290 12.28 20.71 -22.90
C ASP A 290 10.98 21.05 -23.66
N GLU A 291 9.95 20.19 -23.54
CA GLU A 291 8.62 20.37 -24.14
C GLU A 291 7.73 21.27 -23.26
N LEU A 292 8.21 22.48 -22.98
CA LEU A 292 7.65 23.39 -21.97
C LEU A 292 6.15 23.69 -22.12
N SER A 293 5.64 23.77 -23.36
CA SER A 293 4.22 24.02 -23.61
C SER A 293 3.34 22.86 -23.12
N LYS A 294 3.78 21.61 -23.31
CA LYS A 294 3.00 20.44 -22.86
C LYS A 294 3.12 20.25 -21.36
N ALA A 295 4.30 20.53 -20.79
CA ALA A 295 4.48 20.55 -19.35
C ALA A 295 3.55 21.59 -18.68
N LEU A 296 3.43 22.78 -19.27
CA LEU A 296 2.49 23.82 -18.81
C LEU A 296 1.05 23.31 -18.75
N ASP A 297 0.58 22.69 -19.83
CA ASP A 297 -0.79 22.18 -19.92
C ASP A 297 -1.05 21.12 -18.82
N ILE A 298 -0.12 20.17 -18.66
CA ILE A 298 -0.23 19.09 -17.67
C ILE A 298 -0.18 19.62 -16.24
N TYR A 299 0.76 20.49 -15.89
CA TYR A 299 0.80 21.04 -14.54
C TYR A 299 -0.38 21.95 -14.24
N THR A 300 -0.92 22.64 -15.25
CA THR A 300 -2.17 23.40 -15.09
C THR A 300 -3.33 22.46 -14.78
N GLU A 301 -3.40 21.30 -15.43
CA GLU A 301 -4.39 20.26 -15.12
C GLU A 301 -4.23 19.73 -13.68
N VAL A 302 -3.00 19.48 -13.22
CA VAL A 302 -2.76 19.11 -11.82
C VAL A 302 -3.34 20.14 -10.85
N ILE A 303 -3.14 21.43 -11.10
CA ILE A 303 -3.66 22.52 -10.25
C ILE A 303 -5.20 22.58 -10.25
N LEU A 304 -5.88 22.09 -11.29
CA LEU A 304 -7.34 21.97 -11.27
C LEU A 304 -7.82 20.91 -10.28
N HIS A 305 -7.06 19.83 -10.08
CA HIS A 305 -7.38 18.73 -9.17
C HIS A 305 -6.84 18.96 -7.75
N ASP A 306 -5.62 19.47 -7.63
CA ASP A 306 -4.97 19.84 -6.37
C ASP A 306 -4.34 21.25 -6.48
N PRO A 307 -5.09 22.30 -6.11
CA PRO A 307 -4.61 23.68 -6.20
C PRO A 307 -3.38 23.99 -5.35
N SER A 308 -3.08 23.16 -4.35
CA SER A 308 -1.97 23.33 -3.41
C SER A 308 -0.74 22.49 -3.76
N ASN A 309 -0.78 21.76 -4.87
CA ASN A 309 0.26 20.80 -5.23
C ASN A 309 1.63 21.48 -5.44
N ILE A 310 2.59 21.15 -4.59
CA ILE A 310 3.90 21.82 -4.56
C ILE A 310 4.74 21.47 -5.79
N ASP A 311 4.69 20.22 -6.25
CA ASP A 311 5.47 19.77 -7.41
C ASP A 311 4.97 20.43 -8.68
N ALA A 312 3.64 20.52 -8.86
CA ALA A 312 3.04 21.23 -9.98
C ALA A 312 3.37 22.73 -9.95
N HIS A 313 3.29 23.41 -8.80
CA HIS A 313 3.70 24.82 -8.71
C HIS A 313 5.20 25.00 -8.95
N THR A 314 6.03 24.03 -8.56
CA THR A 314 7.48 24.04 -8.85
C THR A 314 7.71 23.92 -10.36
N GLY A 315 7.07 22.95 -11.02
CA GLY A 315 7.12 22.78 -12.47
C GLY A 315 6.60 24.00 -13.24
N LEU A 316 5.44 24.55 -12.85
CA LEU A 316 4.87 25.77 -13.43
C LEU A 316 5.82 26.95 -13.28
N SER A 317 6.40 27.15 -12.09
CA SER A 317 7.33 28.25 -11.88
C SER A 317 8.57 28.14 -12.78
N TYR A 318 9.09 26.93 -12.96
CA TYR A 318 10.18 26.66 -13.90
C TYR A 318 9.78 27.03 -15.33
N VAL A 319 8.64 26.53 -15.80
CA VAL A 319 8.13 26.81 -17.16
C VAL A 319 7.93 28.32 -17.38
N PHE A 320 7.31 29.02 -16.44
CA PHE A 320 7.06 30.46 -16.55
C PHE A 320 8.36 31.28 -16.55
N MET A 321 9.36 30.91 -15.75
CA MET A 321 10.67 31.57 -15.80
C MET A 321 11.37 31.33 -17.14
N ARG A 322 11.36 30.10 -17.65
CA ARG A 322 11.97 29.74 -18.94
C ARG A 322 11.28 30.44 -20.12
N THR A 323 9.96 30.63 -20.04
CA THR A 323 9.17 31.35 -21.05
C THR A 323 9.12 32.88 -20.82
N ARG A 324 9.74 33.37 -19.74
CA ARG A 324 9.79 34.78 -19.31
C ARG A 324 8.45 35.40 -18.92
N ASP A 325 7.46 34.58 -18.57
CA ASP A 325 6.26 35.05 -17.88
C ASP A 325 6.54 35.22 -16.38
N TYR A 326 7.29 36.28 -16.06
CA TYR A 326 7.72 36.55 -14.69
C TYR A 326 6.57 36.91 -13.74
N TYR A 327 5.39 37.26 -14.27
CA TYR A 327 4.21 37.50 -13.43
C TYR A 327 3.66 36.17 -12.91
N MET A 328 3.38 35.23 -13.83
CA MET A 328 2.88 33.92 -13.45
C MET A 328 3.91 33.12 -12.67
N ALA A 329 5.20 33.23 -13.01
CA ALA A 329 6.28 32.61 -12.26
C ALA A 329 6.21 32.96 -10.76
N ARG A 330 6.06 34.25 -10.43
CA ARG A 330 5.97 34.68 -9.02
C ARG A 330 4.74 34.16 -8.31
N THR A 331 3.61 34.09 -9.01
CA THR A 331 2.36 33.54 -8.44
C THR A 331 2.57 32.10 -7.98
N SER A 332 3.16 31.26 -8.83
CA SER A 332 3.48 29.86 -8.47
C SER A 332 4.57 29.80 -7.38
N LEU A 333 5.65 30.58 -7.50
CA LEU A 333 6.76 30.57 -6.53
C LEU A 333 6.31 30.96 -5.11
N ARG A 334 5.30 31.81 -4.95
CA ARG A 334 4.75 32.16 -3.63
C ARG A 334 4.12 30.98 -2.90
N VAL A 335 3.69 29.94 -3.61
CA VAL A 335 3.20 28.68 -3.02
C VAL A 335 4.37 27.76 -2.65
N VAL A 336 5.43 27.78 -3.45
CA VAL A 336 6.60 26.87 -3.33
C VAL A 336 7.57 27.31 -2.24
N MET A 337 7.84 28.62 -2.13
CA MET A 337 8.96 29.15 -1.35
C MET A 337 8.80 28.96 0.15
N GLY A 338 9.79 28.32 0.77
CA GLY A 338 9.77 27.96 2.19
C GLY A 338 9.17 26.57 2.46
N ASN A 339 8.66 25.89 1.43
CA ASN A 339 8.21 24.52 1.55
C ASN A 339 9.41 23.55 1.46
N VAL A 340 9.49 22.58 2.38
CA VAL A 340 10.57 21.58 2.43
C VAL A 340 10.46 20.51 1.34
N PHE A 341 9.28 20.34 0.76
CA PHE A 341 9.00 19.32 -0.27
C PHE A 341 9.26 19.82 -1.69
N ALA A 342 9.51 21.11 -1.87
CA ALA A 342 9.79 21.68 -3.19
C ALA A 342 11.14 21.23 -3.76
N ASP A 343 11.17 20.91 -5.05
CA ASP A 343 12.42 20.66 -5.77
C ASP A 343 13.11 21.99 -6.15
N TYR A 344 13.88 22.51 -5.20
CA TYR A 344 14.70 23.70 -5.42
C TYR A 344 15.81 23.50 -6.46
N SER A 345 16.20 22.26 -6.76
CA SER A 345 17.26 21.98 -7.73
C SER A 345 16.81 22.29 -9.15
N LEU A 346 15.53 22.04 -9.47
CA LEU A 346 14.91 22.38 -10.76
C LEU A 346 14.90 23.89 -11.02
N ILE A 347 14.60 24.70 -10.01
CA ILE A 347 14.31 26.13 -10.19
C ILE A 347 15.48 27.07 -9.89
N SER A 348 16.52 26.63 -9.18
CA SER A 348 17.58 27.52 -8.65
C SER A 348 18.27 28.36 -9.73
N ASP A 349 18.71 27.74 -10.82
CA ASP A 349 19.41 28.46 -11.89
C ASP A 349 18.47 29.43 -12.62
N SER A 350 17.23 29.01 -12.88
CA SER A 350 16.21 29.85 -13.52
C SER A 350 15.81 31.05 -12.64
N LEU A 351 15.80 30.90 -11.31
CA LEU A 351 15.58 32.01 -10.38
C LEU A 351 16.68 33.06 -10.49
N LYS A 352 17.94 32.63 -10.52
CA LYS A 352 19.10 33.51 -10.68
C LYS A 352 19.04 34.26 -12.02
N GLU A 353 18.77 33.54 -13.11
CA GLU A 353 18.61 34.15 -14.44
C GLU A 353 17.45 35.16 -14.48
N SER A 354 16.32 34.81 -13.88
CA SER A 354 15.15 35.69 -13.79
C SER A 354 15.45 36.95 -12.99
N PHE A 355 16.21 36.86 -11.90
CA PHE A 355 16.68 38.03 -11.16
C PHE A 355 17.52 38.96 -12.03
N TYR A 356 18.55 38.44 -12.73
CA TYR A 356 19.38 39.30 -13.58
C TYR A 356 18.63 39.86 -14.80
N ALA A 357 17.60 39.17 -15.29
CA ALA A 357 16.77 39.64 -16.39
C ALA A 357 15.79 40.76 -15.98
N THR A 358 15.29 40.74 -14.74
CA THR A 358 14.22 41.64 -14.26
C THR A 358 14.70 42.70 -13.29
N ASN A 359 15.82 42.47 -12.62
CA ASN A 359 16.30 43.23 -11.47
C ASN A 359 15.28 43.30 -10.31
N ASP A 360 14.39 42.30 -10.20
CA ASP A 360 13.36 42.22 -9.17
C ASP A 360 13.88 41.47 -7.92
N PRO A 361 13.97 42.13 -6.74
CA PRO A 361 14.50 41.54 -5.52
C PRO A 361 13.68 40.35 -4.98
N GLU A 362 12.43 40.16 -5.44
CA GLU A 362 11.63 38.97 -5.11
C GLU A 362 12.31 37.69 -5.63
N PHE A 363 12.79 37.70 -6.89
CA PHE A 363 13.53 36.56 -7.46
C PHE A 363 14.88 36.33 -6.77
N LEU A 364 15.59 37.39 -6.38
CA LEU A 364 16.82 37.25 -5.60
C LEU A 364 16.56 36.59 -4.24
N THR A 365 15.46 36.98 -3.58
CA THR A 365 15.04 36.39 -2.30
C THR A 365 14.73 34.91 -2.47
N TYR A 366 13.98 34.55 -3.50
CA TYR A 366 13.66 33.16 -3.84
C TYR A 366 14.89 32.33 -4.20
N TYR A 367 15.82 32.91 -4.95
CA TYR A 367 17.10 32.25 -5.23
C TYR A 367 17.89 31.97 -3.95
N ILE A 368 17.97 32.94 -3.02
CA ILE A 368 18.61 32.75 -1.71
C ILE A 368 17.94 31.63 -0.91
N ILE A 369 16.60 31.56 -0.92
CA ILE A 369 15.84 30.46 -0.30
C ILE A 369 16.25 29.12 -0.93
N SER A 370 16.30 29.04 -2.27
CA SER A 370 16.72 27.82 -2.96
C SER A 370 18.12 27.37 -2.54
N LEU A 371 19.09 28.30 -2.42
CA LEU A 371 20.45 28.01 -1.97
C LEU A 371 20.49 27.46 -0.53
N TYR A 372 19.62 27.98 0.35
CA TYR A 372 19.51 27.50 1.73
C TYR A 372 19.06 26.04 1.78
N TYR A 373 17.99 25.68 1.07
CA TYR A 373 17.48 24.31 1.01
C TYR A 373 18.44 23.35 0.31
N LEU A 374 19.15 23.83 -0.72
CA LEU A 374 20.22 23.09 -1.39
C LEU A 374 21.54 23.03 -0.58
N LYS A 375 21.58 23.64 0.62
CA LYS A 375 22.78 23.69 1.50
C LYS A 375 24.02 24.31 0.83
N ARG A 376 23.81 25.22 -0.13
CA ARG A 376 24.86 25.93 -0.89
C ARG A 376 25.34 27.19 -0.16
N PHE A 377 25.85 27.01 1.06
CA PHE A 377 26.26 28.11 1.94
C PHE A 377 27.52 28.85 1.48
N ASP A 378 28.29 28.26 0.58
CA ASP A 378 29.47 28.84 -0.06
C ASP A 378 29.15 30.14 -0.81
N ILE A 379 27.99 30.19 -1.48
CA ILE A 379 27.52 31.35 -2.25
C ILE A 379 26.32 32.05 -1.61
N PHE A 380 25.59 31.38 -0.72
CA PHE A 380 24.42 31.93 -0.01
C PHE A 380 24.69 33.32 0.59
N TYR A 381 25.77 33.47 1.37
CA TYR A 381 26.05 34.72 2.08
C TYR A 381 26.40 35.88 1.14
N HIS A 382 26.99 35.60 -0.02
CA HIS A 382 27.25 36.62 -1.03
C HIS A 382 25.94 37.23 -1.54
N TYR A 383 24.94 36.40 -1.83
CA TYR A 383 23.64 36.86 -2.30
C TYR A 383 22.80 37.52 -1.20
N ILE A 384 23.00 37.18 0.07
CA ILE A 384 22.44 37.95 1.19
C ILE A 384 22.99 39.39 1.19
N GLU A 385 24.30 39.57 1.03
CA GLU A 385 24.90 40.91 0.95
C GLU A 385 24.38 41.70 -0.24
N GLU A 386 24.21 41.04 -1.38
CA GLU A 386 23.58 41.62 -2.56
C GLU A 386 22.14 42.06 -2.26
N LEU A 387 21.32 41.21 -1.64
CA LEU A 387 19.93 41.54 -1.28
C LEU A 387 19.85 42.74 -0.33
N VAL A 388 20.74 42.83 0.66
CA VAL A 388 20.81 43.98 1.60
C VAL A 388 21.10 45.29 0.86
N TYR A 389 21.91 45.24 -0.20
CA TYR A 389 22.20 46.41 -1.03
C TYR A 389 20.99 46.82 -1.88
N TYR A 390 20.23 45.85 -2.41
CA TYR A 390 19.04 46.11 -3.23
C TYR A 390 17.85 46.60 -2.42
N ASP A 391 17.41 45.86 -1.40
CA ASP A 391 16.21 46.18 -0.64
C ASP A 391 16.20 45.51 0.75
N LYS A 392 16.26 46.33 1.81
CA LYS A 392 16.21 45.85 3.19
C LYS A 392 14.86 45.23 3.56
N LEU A 393 13.77 45.59 2.90
CA LEU A 393 12.45 45.03 3.17
C LEU A 393 12.38 43.55 2.79
N TRP A 394 13.02 43.18 1.68
CA TRP A 394 13.08 41.79 1.23
C TRP A 394 13.92 40.89 2.13
N LEU A 395 14.90 41.45 2.84
CA LEU A 395 15.61 40.71 3.89
C LEU A 395 14.67 40.32 5.04
N GLU A 396 13.70 41.16 5.39
CA GLU A 396 12.73 40.84 6.43
C GLU A 396 11.77 39.75 5.97
N LYS A 397 11.26 39.88 4.73
CA LYS A 397 10.43 38.85 4.10
C LYS A 397 11.14 37.49 3.95
N LEU A 398 12.45 37.48 3.69
CA LEU A 398 13.24 36.25 3.65
C LEU A 398 13.15 35.49 4.99
N VAL A 399 13.30 36.21 6.11
CA VAL A 399 13.23 35.62 7.45
C VAL A 399 11.81 35.18 7.80
N GLU A 400 10.79 35.88 7.30
CA GLU A 400 9.39 35.47 7.44
C GLU A 400 9.10 34.16 6.68
N MET A 401 9.59 34.04 5.43
CA MET A 401 9.39 32.85 4.60
C MET A 401 10.19 31.64 5.11
N VAL A 402 11.38 31.87 5.69
CA VAL A 402 12.22 30.80 6.23
C VAL A 402 12.73 31.19 7.63
N PRO A 403 11.92 30.97 8.69
CA PRO A 403 12.25 31.39 10.06
C PRO A 403 13.53 30.76 10.65
N SER A 404 13.98 29.64 10.10
CA SER A 404 15.26 29.02 10.48
C SER A 404 16.46 29.88 10.09
N ILE A 405 16.32 30.80 9.13
CA ILE A 405 17.32 31.81 8.80
C ILE A 405 17.27 32.92 9.86
N LYS A 406 18.13 32.82 10.88
CA LYS A 406 18.17 33.81 11.97
C LYS A 406 18.72 35.16 11.51
N LYS A 407 17.93 36.23 11.66
CA LYS A 407 18.30 37.64 11.33
C LYS A 407 19.66 38.05 11.92
N ASP A 408 19.93 37.67 13.17
CA ASP A 408 21.18 38.02 13.87
C ASP A 408 22.43 37.43 13.22
N LYS A 409 22.30 36.29 12.52
CA LYS A 409 23.41 35.64 11.80
C LYS A 409 23.66 36.25 10.41
N LEU A 410 22.68 36.96 9.85
CA LEU A 410 22.79 37.63 8.55
C LEU A 410 23.49 38.99 8.67
N VAL A 411 23.25 39.72 9.76
CA VAL A 411 23.79 41.09 9.97
C VAL A 411 25.21 41.07 10.57
N THR A 412 25.62 39.99 11.24
CA THR A 412 26.91 39.89 11.94
C THR A 412 28.04 39.26 11.13
N GLY A 413 27.75 38.72 9.94
CA GLY A 413 28.65 37.85 9.18
C GLY A 413 29.90 38.52 8.56
N HIS A 414 29.82 39.74 8.00
CA HIS A 414 30.92 40.26 7.16
C HIS A 414 31.26 41.76 7.27
N ILE A 415 30.80 42.48 8.31
CA ILE A 415 31.38 43.80 8.64
C ILE A 415 32.81 43.67 9.23
N LYS A 416 33.32 42.46 9.50
CA LYS A 416 34.76 42.25 9.72
C LYS A 416 35.51 42.10 8.39
N LYS A 417 35.61 43.19 7.62
CA LYS A 417 36.69 43.35 6.64
C LYS A 417 38.01 43.12 7.37
N LYS A 418 38.77 42.11 6.94
CA LYS A 418 40.21 41.99 7.21
C LYS A 418 40.86 43.32 6.85
N GLY A 419 41.19 44.12 7.84
CA GLY A 419 42.16 45.20 7.72
C GLY A 419 43.53 44.57 7.45
N LYS A 420 43.83 44.24 6.19
CA LYS A 420 45.21 44.14 5.74
C LYS A 420 45.74 45.57 5.66
N LYS A 421 46.42 46.02 6.72
CA LYS A 421 47.42 47.07 6.61
C LYS A 421 48.49 46.55 5.64
N TYR A 422 48.57 47.16 4.46
CA TYR A 422 49.82 47.18 3.72
C TYR A 422 50.70 48.23 4.40
N ASN A 423 51.83 47.78 4.93
CA ASN A 423 52.98 48.64 5.20
C ASN A 423 53.71 48.93 3.88
#